data_AF-A0A353B9B0-F1
#
_entry.id   AF-A0A353B9B0-F1
#
_cell.length_a   1.000
_cell.length_b   1.000
_cell.length_c   1.000
_cell.angle_alpha   90.00
_cell.angle_beta   90.00
_cell.angle_gamma   90.00
#
_symmetry.space_group_name_H-M   'P 1'
#
loop_
_entity.id
_entity.type
_entity.pdbx_description
1 polymer ?
#
loop_
_entity_poly.entity_id
_entity_poly.type
_entity_poly.pdbx_seq_one_letter_code
_entity_poly.pdbx_strand_id
1 'polypeptide(L)' 'AFVVKHSQCLKGRHVFLVDDVLTSGATAAEVAKVVRAAGASSVDILVVARGTGTRSL' A
#
# COMPACT_ATOMS: atom_id res chain seq x y z
N ALA A 1 -10.69 2.32 -9.36
CA ALA A 1 -10.95 2.16 -7.92
C ALA A 1 -10.51 0.75 -7.48
N PHE A 2 -10.03 0.58 -6.25
CA PHE A 2 -9.58 -0.71 -5.70
C PHE A 2 -10.66 -1.38 -4.86
N VAL A 3 -10.65 -2.71 -4.75
CA VAL A 3 -11.61 -3.49 -3.95
C VAL A 3 -10.93 -4.70 -3.30
N VAL A 4 -11.31 -5.01 -2.05
CA VAL A 4 -10.89 -6.24 -1.36
C VAL A 4 -11.91 -7.35 -1.61
N LYS A 5 -11.47 -8.48 -2.18
CA LYS A 5 -12.35 -9.64 -2.44
C LYS A 5 -12.61 -10.50 -1.19
N HIS A 6 -11.68 -10.54 -0.24
CA HIS A 6 -11.73 -11.41 0.93
C HIS A 6 -11.41 -10.64 2.22
N SER A 7 -12.29 -9.70 2.59
CA SER A 7 -12.09 -8.80 3.75
C SER A 7 -11.95 -9.55 5.07
N GLN A 8 -12.57 -10.73 5.20
CA GLN A 8 -12.44 -11.59 6.38
C GLN A 8 -10.99 -12.00 6.67
N CYS A 9 -10.14 -12.10 5.64
CA CYS A 9 -8.73 -12.46 5.80
C CYS A 9 -7.89 -11.31 6.36
N LEU A 10 -8.39 -10.07 6.28
CA LEU A 10 -7.66 -8.87 6.68
C LEU A 10 -7.99 -8.43 8.11
N LYS A 11 -9.11 -8.88 8.68
CA LYS A 11 -9.62 -8.39 9.96
C LYS A 11 -8.57 -8.55 11.08
N GLY A 12 -8.16 -7.42 11.67
CA GLY A 12 -7.19 -7.34 12.76
C GLY A 12 -5.76 -7.71 12.35
N ARG A 13 -5.45 -7.81 11.06
CA ARG A 13 -4.12 -8.17 10.56
C ARG A 13 -3.28 -6.94 10.24
N HIS A 14 -1.99 -7.05 10.51
CA HIS A 14 -0.97 -6.18 9.95
C HIS A 14 -0.64 -6.66 8.53
N VAL A 15 -0.79 -5.78 7.54
CA VAL A 15 -0.67 -6.13 6.13
C VAL A 15 0.49 -5.38 5.50
N PHE A 16 1.34 -6.10 4.76
CA PHE A 16 2.34 -5.49 3.90
C PHE A 16 1.82 -5.38 2.46
N LEU A 17 1.85 -4.18 1.90
CA LEU A 17 1.74 -3.96 0.46
C LEU A 17 3.14 -4.08 -0.12
N VAL A 18 3.35 -5.06 -0.99
CA VAL A 18 4.64 -5.32 -1.62
C VAL A 18 4.59 -4.86 -3.06
N ASP A 19 5.56 -4.05 -3.46
CA ASP A 19 5.78 -3.63 -4.84
C ASP A 19 7.28 -3.53 -5.12
N ASP A 20 7.69 -3.37 -6.37
CA ASP A 20 9.10 -3.21 -6.71
C ASP A 20 9.60 -1.78 -6.44
N VAL A 21 8.88 -0.77 -6.91
CA VAL A 21 9.27 0.64 -6.88
C VAL A 21 8.13 1.55 -6.41
N LEU A 22 8.40 2.34 -5.38
CA LEU A 22 7.49 3.41 -4.94
C LEU A 22 7.90 4.74 -5.55
N THR A 23 7.01 5.40 -6.28
CA THR A 23 7.23 6.78 -6.75
C THR A 23 6.51 7.79 -5.84
N SER A 24 5.41 8.41 -6.30
CA SER A 24 4.60 9.33 -5.50
C SER A 24 3.86 8.65 -4.35
N GLY A 25 3.67 7.33 -4.45
CA GLY A 25 2.91 6.54 -3.48
C GLY A 25 1.39 6.66 -3.60
N ALA A 26 0.86 7.35 -4.63
CA ALA A 26 -0.58 7.51 -4.81
C ALA A 26 -1.32 6.17 -4.90
N THR A 27 -0.78 5.22 -5.67
CA THR A 27 -1.34 3.86 -5.80
C THR A 27 -1.35 3.14 -4.44
N ALA A 28 -0.23 3.11 -3.74
CA ALA A 28 -0.12 2.44 -2.45
C ALA A 28 -1.01 3.09 -1.38
N ALA A 29 -1.19 4.41 -1.42
CA ALA A 29 -2.09 5.12 -0.52
C ALA A 29 -3.57 4.73 -0.73
N GLU A 30 -4.02 4.67 -1.98
CA GLU A 30 -5.39 4.23 -2.30
C GLU A 30 -5.63 2.77 -1.94
N VAL A 31 -4.67 1.88 -2.20
CA VAL A 31 -4.76 0.48 -1.78
C VAL A 31 -4.80 0.38 -0.24
N ALA A 32 -3.93 1.11 0.48
CA ALA A 32 -3.90 1.08 1.94
C ALA A 32 -5.20 1.59 2.57
N LYS A 33 -5.88 2.58 1.96
CA LYS A 33 -7.21 3.02 2.39
C LYS A 33 -8.23 1.89 2.30
N VAL A 34 -8.27 1.20 1.16
CA VAL A 34 -9.22 0.09 0.91
C VAL A 34 -8.93 -1.12 1.81
N VAL A 35 -7.65 -1.44 2.05
CA VAL A 35 -7.23 -2.52 2.97
C VAL A 35 -7.56 -2.20 4.43
N ARG A 36 -7.35 -0.96 4.89
CA ARG A 36 -7.77 -0.52 6.23
C ARG A 36 -9.29 -0.54 6.39
N ALA A 37 -10.03 -0.06 5.39
CA ALA A 37 -11.49 -0.10 5.40
C ALA A 37 -12.03 -1.55 5.45
N ALA A 38 -11.28 -2.51 4.90
CA ALA A 38 -11.60 -3.93 4.99
C ALA A 38 -11.24 -4.59 6.35
N GLY A 39 -10.68 -3.83 7.31
CA GLY A 39 -10.49 -4.27 8.69
C GLY A 39 -9.05 -4.60 9.09
N ALA A 40 -8.05 -4.30 8.26
CA ALA A 40 -6.64 -4.42 8.66
C ALA A 40 -6.32 -3.50 9.85
N SER A 41 -5.53 -3.99 10.81
CA SER A 41 -5.09 -3.19 11.97
C SER A 41 -4.06 -2.15 11.60
N SER A 42 -3.22 -2.46 10.61
CA SER A 42 -2.14 -1.60 10.12
C SER A 42 -1.76 -2.01 8.70
N VAL A 43 -1.19 -1.07 7.94
CA VAL A 43 -0.74 -1.32 6.57
C VAL A 43 0.60 -0.61 6.38
N ASP A 44 1.64 -1.39 6.07
CA ASP A 44 2.96 -0.89 5.71
C ASP A 44 3.27 -1.19 4.23
N ILE A 45 4.16 -0.40 3.65
CA ILE A 45 4.57 -0.53 2.25
C ILE A 45 6.02 -1.03 2.23
N LEU A 46 6.25 -2.13 1.55
CA LEU A 46 7.57 -2.72 1.32
C LEU A 46 7.90 -2.61 -0.17
N VAL A 47 8.97 -1.86 -0.49
CA VAL A 47 9.48 -1.71 -1.85
C VAL A 47 10.98 -1.87 -1.91
N VAL A 48 11.48 -2.31 -3.05
CA VAL A 48 12.93 -2.45 -3.29
C VAL A 48 13.56 -1.08 -3.56
N ALA A 49 12.85 -0.17 -4.22
CA ALA A 49 13.34 1.17 -4.53
C ALA A 49 12.29 2.26 -4.33
N ARG A 50 12.75 3.49 -4.08
CA ARG A 50 11.90 4.69 -4.03
C ARG A 50 12.41 5.77 -4.98
N GLY A 51 11.56 6.21 -5.89
CA GLY A 51 11.81 7.37 -6.74
C GLY A 51 11.60 8.67 -5.96
N THR A 52 12.66 9.45 -5.78
CA THR A 52 12.63 10.72 -5.02
C THR A 52 12.55 11.97 -5.91
N GLY A 53 12.25 11.80 -7.21
CA GLY A 53 12.20 12.87 -8.20
C GLY A 53 13.51 13.04 -8.98
N THR A 54 13.50 13.95 -9.95
CA THR A 54 14.65 14.24 -10.82
C THR A 54 15.69 15.07 -10.08
N ARG A 55 16.97 14.70 -10.23
CA ARG A 55 18.09 15.50 -9.75
C ARG A 55 18.39 16.57 -10.79
N SER A 56 18.15 17.84 -10.47
CA SER A 56 18.71 18.94 -11.27
C SER A 56 20.21 18.97 -11.03
N LEU A 57 20.99 18.79 -12.11
CA LEU A 57 22.44 19.00 -12.13
C LEU A 57 22.74 20.48 -12.37
#